data_AF-A0A8B6DZJ6-F1
#
_entry.id   AF-A0A8B6DZJ6-F1
#
_cell.length_a   1.000
_cell.length_b   1.000
_cell.length_c   1.000
_cell.angle_alpha   90.00
_cell.angle_beta   90.00
_cell.angle_gamma   90.00
#
_symmetry.space_group_name_H-M   'P 1'
#
loop_
_entity.id
_entity.type
_entity.pdbx_description
1 polymer ?
#
loop_
_entity_poly.entity_id
_entity_poly.type
_entity_poly.pdbx_seq_one_letter_code
_entity_poly.pdbx_strand_id
1 'polypeptide(L)'
;MHARNTHDTRWTHGIMIQDKLAASLVGFTNVLDAVKDEVFQNEDTFTAQTTLPKCCDQTGTYVYDPKFRKEVDFSTACVTKSPSSISDAKFPHSTVSDIMKTQYDQNKNVLWQHYGTLEGVSIIYPSTYWNDCYNYDPRFRSAFAATASPKDKDVVILVDSSSSMKQTSGVTSKSKMSIAKEAARTVIETLNPNDRVAVVSFSSGVTVPTGDSNHDCYKDTLSFASKTNIDKLQEFVSLYIQESNTGNTNFENVLVKAFSYLGSTNNNVDVSTRGKYYSILPTQLTKRVL
;
A
#
# COMPACT_ATOMS: atom_id res chain seq x y z
N MET A 1 53.40 -32.42 -13.35
CA MET A 1 52.95 -31.55 -12.24
C MET A 1 52.03 -30.48 -12.83
N HIS A 2 50.96 -30.12 -12.12
CA HIS A 2 50.07 -28.97 -12.33
C HIS A 2 49.03 -29.03 -13.47
N ALA A 3 47.86 -29.65 -13.18
CA ALA A 3 46.55 -29.19 -13.66
C ALA A 3 45.43 -30.05 -13.02
N ARG A 4 45.13 -29.83 -11.74
CA ARG A 4 43.92 -30.34 -11.06
C ARG A 4 43.80 -29.59 -9.72
N ASN A 5 43.22 -28.40 -9.73
CA ASN A 5 42.82 -27.68 -8.49
C ASN A 5 41.85 -26.50 -8.70
N THR A 6 41.39 -26.23 -9.92
CA THR A 6 40.51 -25.07 -10.21
C THR A 6 39.01 -25.39 -10.22
N HIS A 7 38.63 -26.67 -10.19
CA HIS A 7 37.22 -27.08 -10.18
C HIS A 7 36.63 -27.17 -8.76
N ASP A 8 37.44 -27.51 -7.77
CA ASP A 8 37.02 -27.74 -6.37
C ASP A 8 36.75 -26.42 -5.62
N THR A 9 37.50 -25.37 -5.95
CA THR A 9 37.31 -24.04 -5.37
C THR A 9 36.00 -23.40 -5.82
N ARG A 10 35.51 -23.68 -7.03
CA ARG A 10 34.33 -22.99 -7.57
C ARG A 10 33.01 -23.47 -6.94
N TRP A 11 32.92 -24.75 -6.61
CA TRP A 11 31.77 -25.35 -5.90
C TRP A 11 31.74 -24.95 -4.41
N THR A 12 32.89 -24.94 -3.76
CA THR A 12 33.03 -24.45 -2.39
C THR A 12 32.66 -22.97 -2.28
N HIS A 13 33.05 -22.12 -3.24
CA HIS A 13 32.60 -20.72 -3.28
C HIS A 13 31.08 -20.59 -3.50
N GLY A 14 30.48 -21.42 -4.36
CA GLY A 14 29.04 -21.44 -4.58
C GLY A 14 28.23 -21.80 -3.33
N ILE A 15 28.65 -22.83 -2.60
CA ILE A 15 28.03 -23.26 -1.33
C ILE A 15 28.18 -22.16 -0.27
N MET A 16 29.37 -21.56 -0.14
CA MET A 16 29.62 -20.46 0.81
C MET A 16 28.77 -19.21 0.52
N ILE A 17 28.42 -18.95 -0.74
CA ILE A 17 27.51 -17.84 -1.11
C ILE A 17 26.08 -18.18 -0.72
N GLN A 18 25.62 -19.41 -0.95
CA GLN A 18 24.29 -19.87 -0.55
C GLN A 18 24.12 -19.83 0.98
N ASP A 19 25.11 -20.32 1.73
CA ASP A 19 25.09 -20.33 3.19
C ASP A 19 25.10 -18.90 3.75
N LYS A 20 25.88 -17.99 3.15
CA LYS A 20 25.86 -16.56 3.52
C LYS A 20 24.52 -15.91 3.23
N LEU A 21 23.88 -16.24 2.11
CA LEU A 21 22.53 -15.75 1.80
C LEU A 21 21.52 -16.29 2.81
N ALA A 22 21.55 -17.59 3.10
CA ALA A 22 20.65 -18.22 4.06
C ALA A 22 20.82 -17.63 5.47
N ALA A 23 22.06 -17.50 5.95
CA ALA A 23 22.36 -16.86 7.23
C ALA A 23 21.92 -15.39 7.25
N SER A 24 22.08 -14.67 6.13
CA SER A 24 21.59 -13.29 6.02
C SER A 24 20.06 -13.24 6.10
N LEU A 25 19.33 -14.15 5.45
CA LEU A 25 17.87 -14.22 5.55
C LEU A 25 17.43 -14.52 6.99
N VAL A 26 18.06 -15.49 7.66
CA VAL A 26 17.79 -15.81 9.08
C VAL A 26 18.04 -14.59 9.97
N GLY A 27 19.12 -13.85 9.71
CA GLY A 27 19.39 -12.61 10.43
C GLY A 27 18.33 -11.53 10.25
N PHE A 28 17.63 -11.50 9.11
CA PHE A 28 16.49 -10.58 8.90
C PHE A 28 15.20 -11.10 9.53
N THR A 29 14.94 -12.41 9.51
CA THR A 29 13.75 -12.99 10.15
C THR A 29 13.79 -12.82 11.66
N ASN A 30 14.94 -13.06 12.30
CA ASN A 30 15.08 -12.90 13.75
C ASN A 30 14.77 -11.47 14.23
N VAL A 31 15.19 -10.47 13.45
CA VAL A 31 14.89 -9.06 13.70
C VAL A 31 13.38 -8.82 13.68
N LEU A 32 12.70 -9.35 12.67
CA LEU A 32 11.26 -9.22 12.52
C LEU A 32 10.51 -9.94 13.64
N ASP A 33 10.90 -11.17 13.96
CA ASP A 33 10.25 -11.99 14.98
C ASP A 33 10.37 -11.34 16.37
N ALA A 34 11.54 -10.83 16.74
CA ALA A 34 11.75 -10.18 18.03
C ALA A 34 10.90 -8.90 18.19
N VAL A 35 10.83 -8.06 17.16
CA VAL A 35 10.01 -6.84 17.18
C VAL A 35 8.52 -7.21 17.21
N LYS A 36 8.11 -8.21 16.42
CA LYS A 36 6.73 -8.71 16.39
C LYS A 36 6.32 -9.23 17.76
N ASP A 37 7.12 -10.08 18.39
CA ASP A 37 6.80 -10.68 19.68
C ASP A 37 6.63 -9.60 20.77
N GLU A 38 7.54 -8.62 20.83
CA GLU A 38 7.43 -7.49 21.77
C GLU A 38 6.14 -6.69 21.57
N VAL A 39 5.79 -6.39 20.31
CA VAL A 39 4.56 -5.66 19.99
C VAL A 39 3.33 -6.46 20.38
N PHE A 40 3.23 -7.72 19.93
CA PHE A 40 2.04 -8.55 20.15
C PHE A 40 1.79 -8.85 21.63
N GLN A 41 2.85 -8.97 22.43
CA GLN A 41 2.73 -9.19 23.87
C GLN A 41 2.24 -7.95 24.63
N ASN A 42 2.50 -6.74 24.11
CA ASN A 42 2.27 -5.49 24.84
C ASN A 42 1.22 -4.57 24.22
N GLU A 43 0.67 -4.91 23.05
CA GLU A 43 -0.24 -4.04 22.27
C GLU A 43 -1.44 -3.53 23.09
N ASP A 44 -2.06 -4.41 23.89
CA ASP A 44 -3.20 -4.04 24.74
C ASP A 44 -2.85 -2.95 25.79
N THR A 45 -1.58 -2.90 26.18
CA THR A 45 -1.05 -1.97 27.20
C THR A 45 -0.55 -0.65 26.64
N PHE A 46 -0.56 -0.47 25.30
CA PHE A 46 -0.17 0.79 24.68
C PHE A 46 -1.05 1.94 25.18
N THR A 47 -0.50 3.16 25.19
CA THR A 47 -1.12 4.30 25.87
C THR A 47 -1.41 5.46 24.92
N ALA A 48 -2.30 6.37 25.33
CA ALA A 48 -2.63 7.56 24.53
C ALA A 48 -1.48 8.58 24.44
N GLN A 49 -0.42 8.42 25.23
CA GLN A 49 0.75 9.29 25.27
C GLN A 49 2.00 8.51 24.84
N THR A 50 2.97 9.22 24.27
CA THR A 50 4.25 8.64 23.86
C THR A 50 5.38 9.29 24.64
N THR A 51 6.34 8.46 25.06
CA THR A 51 7.64 8.92 25.56
C THR A 51 8.68 8.98 24.45
N LEU A 52 8.40 8.38 23.29
CA LEU A 52 9.25 8.43 22.10
C LEU A 52 9.15 9.80 21.41
N PRO A 53 10.26 10.28 20.83
CA PRO A 53 10.26 11.54 20.08
C PRO A 53 9.37 11.43 18.85
N LYS A 54 8.77 12.55 18.44
CA LYS A 54 8.04 12.60 17.17
C LYS A 54 9.04 12.72 16.03
N CYS A 55 8.79 12.04 14.91
CA CYS A 55 9.64 12.17 13.71
C CYS A 55 9.60 13.58 13.11
N CYS A 56 8.61 14.37 13.51
CA CYS A 56 8.45 15.78 13.13
C CYS A 56 9.29 16.74 13.94
N ASP A 57 9.92 16.27 15.01
CA ASP A 57 10.66 17.11 15.93
C ASP A 57 12.16 16.84 15.75
N GLN A 58 12.95 17.87 15.47
CA GLN A 58 14.42 17.77 15.42
C GLN A 58 15.02 17.81 16.83
N THR A 59 14.57 16.92 17.72
CA THR A 59 14.96 16.93 19.14
C THR A 59 16.13 15.99 19.47
N GLY A 60 16.59 15.20 18.50
CA GLY A 60 17.68 14.22 18.64
C GLY A 60 19.04 14.67 18.08
N THR A 61 20.04 13.82 18.24
CA THR A 61 21.37 14.02 17.63
C THR A 61 21.43 13.27 16.31
N TYR A 62 21.03 13.96 15.24
CA TYR A 62 20.97 13.36 13.91
C TYR A 62 22.34 13.45 13.23
N VAL A 63 22.85 12.31 12.77
CA VAL A 63 24.11 12.21 12.02
C VAL A 63 23.82 11.57 10.68
N TYR A 64 24.41 12.12 9.62
CA TYR A 64 24.29 11.53 8.29
C TYR A 64 24.89 10.12 8.27
N ASP A 65 24.07 9.13 7.90
CA ASP A 65 24.51 7.75 7.71
C ASP A 65 24.42 7.37 6.21
N PRO A 66 25.54 6.99 5.56
CA PRO A 66 25.56 6.60 4.16
C PRO A 66 24.69 5.39 3.80
N LYS A 67 24.47 4.46 4.73
CA LYS A 67 23.60 3.28 4.53
C LYS A 67 22.14 3.70 4.40
N PHE A 68 21.72 4.65 5.23
CA PHE A 68 20.35 5.19 5.22
C PHE A 68 20.17 6.35 4.23
N ARG A 69 21.27 6.94 3.74
CA ARG A 69 21.31 8.13 2.88
C ARG A 69 20.53 9.30 3.49
N LYS A 70 20.57 9.39 4.82
CA LYS A 70 19.77 10.34 5.60
C LYS A 70 20.42 10.61 6.94
N GLU A 71 20.08 11.74 7.55
CA GLU A 71 20.41 12.01 8.95
C GLU A 71 19.51 11.17 9.86
N VAL A 72 20.15 10.41 10.75
CA VAL A 72 19.50 9.44 11.63
C VAL A 72 20.05 9.55 13.05
N ASP A 73 19.19 9.22 14.02
CA ASP A 73 19.55 9.07 15.41
C ASP A 73 19.33 7.60 15.82
N PHE A 74 20.43 6.89 16.07
CA PHE A 74 20.41 5.46 16.43
C PHE A 74 20.08 5.21 17.91
N SER A 75 19.96 6.26 18.74
CA SER A 75 19.66 6.12 20.16
C SER A 75 18.22 5.70 20.42
N THR A 76 17.30 6.04 19.51
CA THR A 76 15.86 5.82 19.70
C THR A 76 15.13 5.73 18.37
N ALA A 77 13.91 5.21 18.40
CA ALA A 77 12.95 5.31 17.32
C ALA A 77 12.15 6.61 17.42
N CYS A 78 11.51 7.02 16.34
CA CYS A 78 10.56 8.13 16.35
C CYS A 78 9.16 7.68 15.99
N VAL A 79 8.14 8.44 16.40
CA VAL A 79 6.74 8.15 16.12
C VAL A 79 6.04 9.21 15.28
N THR A 80 5.05 8.79 14.50
CA THR A 80 4.10 9.67 13.79
C THR A 80 2.67 9.24 14.09
N LYS A 81 1.74 10.19 14.08
CA LYS A 81 0.29 9.93 14.16
C LYS A 81 -0.36 10.56 12.94
N SER A 82 -1.02 9.74 12.12
CA SER A 82 -1.73 10.19 10.92
C SER A 82 -2.83 11.21 11.29
N PRO A 83 -3.11 12.22 10.44
CA PRO A 83 -4.24 13.13 10.64
C PRO A 83 -5.59 12.42 10.60
N SER A 84 -5.65 11.27 9.92
CA SER A 84 -6.84 10.41 9.84
C SER A 84 -6.81 9.27 10.88
N SER A 85 -5.98 9.40 11.92
CA SER A 85 -5.98 8.47 13.04
C SER A 85 -7.27 8.59 13.84
N ILE A 86 -7.73 7.48 14.44
CA ILE A 86 -8.85 7.51 15.37
C ILE A 86 -8.45 8.19 16.69
N SER A 87 -9.42 8.71 17.44
CA SER A 87 -9.18 9.55 18.64
C SER A 87 -8.43 8.80 19.74
N ASP A 88 -8.64 7.50 19.84
CA ASP A 88 -8.10 6.56 20.80
C ASP A 88 -6.83 5.84 20.32
N ALA A 89 -6.23 6.28 19.20
CA ALA A 89 -4.98 5.72 18.71
C ALA A 89 -3.90 5.75 19.80
N LYS A 90 -3.35 4.56 20.10
CA LYS A 90 -2.36 4.31 21.14
C LYS A 90 -0.95 4.27 20.56
N PHE A 91 0.03 4.71 21.36
CA PHE A 91 1.44 4.67 21.03
C PHE A 91 2.13 3.46 21.68
N PRO A 92 3.03 2.79 20.95
CA PRO A 92 3.90 1.77 21.54
C PRO A 92 4.76 2.34 22.67
N HIS A 93 5.08 1.48 23.65
CA HIS A 93 6.04 1.81 24.69
C HIS A 93 7.46 1.97 24.12
N SER A 94 8.35 2.60 24.89
CA SER A 94 9.76 2.74 24.52
C SER A 94 10.47 1.39 24.37
N THR A 95 9.97 0.32 24.99
CA THR A 95 10.54 -1.04 24.87
C THR A 95 10.54 -1.53 23.42
N VAL A 96 9.58 -1.09 22.59
CA VAL A 96 9.56 -1.39 21.15
C VAL A 96 10.74 -0.71 20.43
N SER A 97 11.11 0.51 20.82
CA SER A 97 12.32 1.18 20.32
C SER A 97 13.59 0.44 20.79
N ASP A 98 13.61 -0.01 22.05
CA ASP A 98 14.76 -0.70 22.63
C ASP A 98 15.02 -2.05 21.95
N ILE A 99 13.97 -2.82 21.64
CA ILE A 99 14.11 -4.07 20.89
C ILE A 99 14.55 -3.80 19.46
N MET A 100 13.98 -2.79 18.76
CA MET A 100 14.42 -2.42 17.41
C MET A 100 15.91 -2.04 17.38
N LYS A 101 16.35 -1.26 18.37
CA LYS A 101 17.76 -0.93 18.55
C LYS A 101 18.61 -2.17 18.81
N THR A 102 18.19 -3.03 19.72
CA THR A 102 18.91 -4.27 20.04
C THR A 102 19.08 -5.16 18.81
N GLN A 103 18.02 -5.32 18.01
CA GLN A 103 18.06 -6.10 16.78
C GLN A 103 18.96 -5.46 15.71
N TYR A 104 18.97 -4.14 15.62
CA TYR A 104 19.93 -3.42 14.77
C TYR A 104 21.38 -3.62 15.23
N ASP A 105 21.63 -3.62 16.54
CA ASP A 105 22.94 -3.85 17.12
C ASP A 105 23.44 -5.27 16.85
N GLN A 106 22.54 -6.25 16.86
CA GLN A 106 22.82 -7.64 16.50
C GLN A 106 23.03 -7.85 14.99
N ASN A 107 22.33 -7.09 14.14
CA ASN A 107 22.47 -7.17 12.69
C ASN A 107 22.54 -5.78 12.03
N LYS A 108 23.77 -5.29 11.86
CA LYS A 108 24.06 -3.98 11.25
C LYS A 108 23.72 -3.89 9.75
N ASN A 109 23.29 -4.98 9.11
CA ASN A 109 22.82 -4.95 7.72
C ASN A 109 21.33 -4.59 7.60
N VAL A 110 20.58 -4.58 8.71
CA VAL A 110 19.18 -4.14 8.75
C VAL A 110 19.09 -2.66 8.36
N LEU A 111 18.12 -2.33 7.51
CA LEU A 111 17.76 -0.96 7.15
C LEU A 111 16.67 -0.45 8.10
N TRP A 112 15.74 0.35 7.60
CA TRP A 112 14.66 0.89 8.40
C TRP A 112 13.80 -0.23 8.97
N GLN A 113 13.52 -0.16 10.26
CA GLN A 113 12.52 -0.97 10.93
C GLN A 113 11.25 -0.14 11.08
N HIS A 114 10.12 -0.70 10.65
CA HIS A 114 8.83 -0.03 10.67
C HIS A 114 7.82 -0.87 11.42
N TYR A 115 7.08 -0.24 12.32
CA TYR A 115 5.83 -0.77 12.80
C TYR A 115 4.73 0.29 12.63
N GLY A 116 3.55 -0.16 12.25
CA GLY A 116 2.39 0.69 12.01
C GLY A 116 1.15 0.02 12.56
N THR A 117 0.25 0.81 13.13
CA THR A 117 -0.99 0.32 13.73
C THR A 117 -2.18 0.61 12.82
N LEU A 118 -3.29 -0.11 13.02
CA LEU A 118 -4.55 0.13 12.29
C LEU A 118 -5.18 1.48 12.63
N GLU A 119 -4.83 2.04 13.78
CA GLU A 119 -5.28 3.34 14.27
C GLU A 119 -4.51 4.50 13.64
N GLY A 120 -3.45 4.24 12.86
CA GLY A 120 -2.70 5.27 12.13
C GLY A 120 -1.45 5.79 12.85
N VAL A 121 -0.96 5.08 13.88
CA VAL A 121 0.32 5.37 14.53
C VAL A 121 1.43 4.59 13.84
N SER A 122 2.60 5.21 13.66
CA SER A 122 3.80 4.53 13.16
C SER A 122 4.99 4.81 14.04
N ILE A 123 5.86 3.81 14.19
CA ILE A 123 7.19 3.91 14.80
C ILE A 123 8.24 3.51 13.76
N ILE A 124 9.33 4.27 13.70
CA ILE A 124 10.40 4.10 12.72
C ILE A 124 11.75 4.15 13.45
N TYR A 125 12.56 3.11 13.24
CA TYR A 125 13.92 3.03 13.75
C TYR A 125 14.94 2.86 12.59
N PRO A 126 16.11 3.52 12.64
CA PRO A 126 16.49 4.57 13.60
C PRO A 126 15.61 5.82 13.44
N SER A 127 15.60 6.70 14.45
CA SER A 127 14.85 7.95 14.36
C SER A 127 15.38 8.80 13.21
N THR A 128 14.48 9.48 12.50
CA THR A 128 14.85 10.41 11.43
C THR A 128 13.83 11.53 11.32
N TYR A 129 14.32 12.72 11.00
CA TYR A 129 13.46 13.86 10.75
C TYR A 129 13.01 13.93 9.28
N TRP A 130 11.76 14.31 9.03
CA TRP A 130 11.32 14.80 7.72
C TRP A 130 10.12 15.75 7.83
N ASN A 131 10.11 16.78 6.99
CA ASN A 131 9.14 17.89 7.07
C ASN A 131 7.66 17.45 6.91
N ASP A 132 7.39 16.38 6.15
CA ASP A 132 6.03 15.95 5.81
C ASP A 132 5.51 14.77 6.67
N CYS A 133 6.13 14.55 7.83
CA CYS A 133 5.77 13.50 8.79
C CYS A 133 4.32 13.60 9.30
N TYR A 134 3.75 14.79 9.37
CA TYR A 134 2.37 14.97 9.81
C TYR A 134 1.35 14.38 8.83
N ASN A 135 1.68 14.28 7.53
CA ASN A 135 0.82 13.66 6.53
C ASN A 135 1.13 12.17 6.33
N TYR A 136 2.06 11.61 7.11
CA TYR A 136 2.41 10.21 7.02
C TYR A 136 1.31 9.34 7.65
N ASP A 137 0.73 8.44 6.84
CA ASP A 137 -0.15 7.38 7.31
C ASP A 137 0.45 6.02 6.92
N PRO A 138 0.75 5.15 7.90
CA PRO A 138 1.31 3.84 7.60
C PRO A 138 0.34 2.98 6.77
N ARG A 139 -0.97 3.18 6.91
CA ARG A 139 -2.02 2.31 6.33
C ARG A 139 -2.15 2.44 4.82
N PHE A 140 -1.71 3.57 4.27
CA PHE A 140 -1.67 3.82 2.82
C PHE A 140 -0.30 3.50 2.20
N ARG A 141 0.63 2.88 2.94
CA ARG A 141 1.91 2.42 2.40
C ARG A 141 1.78 1.01 1.86
N SER A 142 2.38 0.75 0.70
CA SER A 142 2.37 -0.57 0.04
C SER A 142 2.83 -1.69 0.98
N ALA A 143 3.86 -1.45 1.79
CA ALA A 143 4.35 -2.43 2.77
C ALA A 143 3.28 -2.81 3.80
N PHE A 144 2.49 -1.86 4.30
CA PHE A 144 1.39 -2.12 5.23
C PHE A 144 0.21 -2.77 4.52
N ALA A 145 -0.17 -2.27 3.34
CA ALA A 145 -1.27 -2.82 2.56
C ALA A 145 -1.05 -4.30 2.19
N ALA A 146 0.20 -4.68 1.92
CA ALA A 146 0.60 -6.06 1.65
C ALA A 146 0.49 -6.98 2.86
N THR A 147 0.71 -6.50 4.08
CA THR A 147 0.59 -7.31 5.31
C THR A 147 -0.84 -7.38 5.83
N ALA A 148 -1.60 -6.29 5.72
CA ALA A 148 -3.01 -6.24 6.12
C ALA A 148 -3.92 -7.11 5.24
N SER A 149 -3.52 -7.33 3.99
CA SER A 149 -4.25 -8.16 3.03
C SER A 149 -3.25 -9.07 2.31
N PRO A 150 -2.83 -10.19 2.94
CA PRO A 150 -1.81 -11.08 2.38
C PRO A 150 -2.29 -11.86 1.15
N LYS A 151 -3.58 -11.74 0.80
CA LYS A 151 -4.15 -12.29 -0.42
C LYS A 151 -4.22 -11.20 -1.47
N ASP A 152 -3.68 -11.50 -2.65
CA ASP A 152 -3.87 -10.65 -3.81
C ASP A 152 -5.37 -10.49 -4.13
N LYS A 153 -5.74 -9.30 -4.59
CA LYS A 153 -7.12 -8.91 -4.84
C LYS A 153 -7.39 -8.75 -6.32
N ASP A 154 -8.64 -8.98 -6.68
CA ASP A 154 -9.22 -8.63 -7.97
C ASP A 154 -10.30 -7.57 -7.73
N VAL A 155 -10.05 -6.35 -8.20
CA VAL A 155 -10.88 -5.17 -7.90
C VAL A 155 -11.48 -4.60 -9.17
N VAL A 156 -12.80 -4.38 -9.19
CA VAL A 156 -13.47 -3.60 -10.24
C VAL A 156 -14.02 -2.30 -9.65
N ILE A 157 -13.53 -1.16 -10.15
CA ILE A 157 -13.97 0.17 -9.72
C ILE A 157 -15.03 0.69 -10.69
N LEU A 158 -16.24 0.93 -10.19
CA LEU A 158 -17.37 1.41 -10.98
C LEU A 158 -17.66 2.89 -10.66
N VAL A 159 -17.48 3.76 -11.66
CA VAL A 159 -17.63 5.21 -11.52
C VAL A 159 -18.87 5.70 -12.27
N ASP A 160 -19.90 6.11 -11.52
CA ASP A 160 -21.11 6.72 -12.09
C ASP A 160 -20.72 8.04 -12.79
N SER A 161 -21.12 8.20 -14.04
CA SER A 161 -20.95 9.39 -14.87
C SER A 161 -22.29 9.95 -15.38
N SER A 162 -23.40 9.59 -14.75
CA SER A 162 -24.72 10.18 -15.01
C SER A 162 -24.75 11.69 -14.73
N SER A 163 -25.77 12.38 -15.25
CA SER A 163 -25.84 13.85 -15.19
C SER A 163 -25.92 14.41 -13.77
N SER A 164 -26.39 13.60 -12.82
CA SER A 164 -26.47 13.93 -11.40
C SER A 164 -25.09 14.05 -10.73
N MET A 165 -24.04 13.50 -11.32
CA MET A 165 -22.67 13.59 -10.82
C MET A 165 -22.03 14.98 -11.00
N LYS A 166 -22.64 15.84 -11.84
CA LYS A 166 -22.27 17.26 -11.98
C LYS A 166 -22.61 18.09 -10.75
N GLN A 167 -23.59 17.63 -9.97
CA GLN A 167 -24.09 18.39 -8.82
C GLN A 167 -23.01 18.46 -7.74
N THR A 168 -22.98 19.58 -7.02
CA THR A 168 -22.15 19.75 -5.83
C THR A 168 -22.54 18.73 -4.78
N SER A 169 -21.53 18.21 -4.07
CA SER A 169 -21.77 17.34 -2.93
C SER A 169 -22.48 18.09 -1.81
N GLY A 170 -23.39 17.45 -1.09
CA GLY A 170 -24.03 18.03 0.10
C GLY A 170 -23.07 18.24 1.29
N VAL A 171 -21.81 17.79 1.15
CA VAL A 171 -20.80 17.80 2.22
C VAL A 171 -19.63 18.74 1.92
N THR A 172 -19.33 19.01 0.64
CA THR A 172 -18.15 19.79 0.24
C THR A 172 -18.48 20.70 -0.95
N SER A 173 -17.67 21.72 -1.20
CA SER A 173 -17.81 22.58 -2.39
C SER A 173 -17.43 21.90 -3.72
N LYS A 174 -16.99 20.63 -3.71
CA LYS A 174 -16.64 19.84 -4.92
C LYS A 174 -17.88 19.18 -5.54
N SER A 175 -17.86 18.95 -6.86
CA SER A 175 -18.87 18.11 -7.53
C SER A 175 -18.77 16.65 -7.07
N LYS A 176 -19.86 15.90 -7.16
CA LYS A 176 -19.87 14.46 -6.87
C LYS A 176 -18.87 13.70 -7.76
N MET A 177 -18.75 14.08 -9.03
CA MET A 177 -17.74 13.53 -9.93
C MET A 177 -16.32 13.80 -9.45
N SER A 178 -16.02 15.02 -9.00
CA SER A 178 -14.68 15.36 -8.49
C SER A 178 -14.30 14.48 -7.29
N ILE A 179 -15.25 14.25 -6.37
CA ILE A 179 -15.04 13.37 -5.21
C ILE A 179 -14.90 11.90 -5.66
N ALA A 180 -15.72 11.44 -6.61
CA ALA A 180 -15.65 10.07 -7.11
C ALA A 180 -14.31 9.78 -7.82
N LYS A 181 -13.81 10.73 -8.63
CA LYS A 181 -12.48 10.62 -9.25
C LYS A 181 -11.36 10.58 -8.21
N GLU A 182 -11.43 11.42 -7.19
CA GLU A 182 -10.47 11.43 -6.08
C GLU A 182 -10.48 10.08 -5.34
N ALA A 183 -11.65 9.57 -4.97
CA ALA A 183 -11.80 8.27 -4.32
C ALA A 183 -11.28 7.11 -5.19
N ALA A 184 -11.62 7.09 -6.48
CA ALA A 184 -11.14 6.07 -7.41
C ALA A 184 -9.61 6.06 -7.51
N ARG A 185 -8.98 7.24 -7.60
CA ARG A 185 -7.52 7.37 -7.62
C ARG A 185 -6.87 6.88 -6.33
N THR A 186 -7.43 7.26 -5.18
CA THR A 186 -6.95 6.79 -3.87
C THR A 186 -6.99 5.26 -3.80
N VAL A 187 -8.08 4.62 -4.20
CA VAL A 187 -8.17 3.15 -4.22
C VAL A 187 -7.09 2.55 -5.12
N ILE A 188 -6.90 3.07 -6.34
CA ILE A 188 -5.87 2.58 -7.28
C ILE A 188 -4.46 2.70 -6.66
N GLU A 189 -4.17 3.78 -5.94
CA GLU A 189 -2.87 3.99 -5.28
C GLU A 189 -2.60 3.03 -4.12
N THR A 190 -3.64 2.48 -3.49
CA THR A 190 -3.48 1.51 -2.39
C THR A 190 -3.24 0.07 -2.85
N LEU A 191 -3.34 -0.21 -4.15
CA LEU A 191 -3.19 -1.57 -4.68
C LEU A 191 -1.73 -2.01 -4.69
N ASN A 192 -1.50 -3.27 -4.34
CA ASN A 192 -0.18 -3.91 -4.45
C ASN A 192 0.08 -4.34 -5.89
N PRO A 193 1.34 -4.43 -6.36
CA PRO A 193 1.66 -4.83 -7.73
C PRO A 193 1.07 -6.18 -8.19
N ASN A 194 0.80 -7.09 -7.25
CA ASN A 194 0.18 -8.39 -7.51
C ASN A 194 -1.36 -8.35 -7.52
N ASP A 195 -1.97 -7.26 -7.05
CA ASP A 195 -3.41 -7.03 -7.21
C ASP A 195 -3.74 -6.80 -8.69
N ARG A 196 -4.98 -7.10 -9.07
CA ARG A 196 -5.50 -6.82 -10.40
C ARG A 196 -6.69 -5.87 -10.31
N VAL A 197 -6.77 -4.96 -11.27
CA VAL A 197 -7.77 -3.89 -11.29
C VAL A 197 -8.30 -3.61 -12.70
N ALA A 198 -9.59 -3.31 -12.76
CA ALA A 198 -10.25 -2.65 -13.88
C ALA A 198 -11.05 -1.44 -13.38
N VAL A 199 -11.13 -0.40 -14.19
CA VAL A 199 -11.95 0.79 -13.93
C VAL A 199 -12.98 0.89 -15.04
N VAL A 200 -14.24 1.11 -14.67
CA VAL A 200 -15.35 1.21 -15.60
C VAL A 200 -16.16 2.45 -15.24
N SER A 201 -16.43 3.31 -16.21
CA SER A 201 -17.38 4.41 -16.05
C SER A 201 -18.72 4.03 -16.67
N PHE A 202 -19.83 4.52 -16.10
CA PHE A 202 -21.14 4.20 -16.61
C PHE A 202 -22.16 5.32 -16.41
N SER A 203 -23.07 5.44 -17.37
CA SER A 203 -24.31 6.23 -17.25
C SER A 203 -25.45 5.41 -17.85
N SER A 204 -25.96 5.76 -19.03
CA SER A 204 -26.85 4.90 -19.80
C SER A 204 -26.10 3.76 -20.51
N GLY A 205 -24.82 3.98 -20.80
CA GLY A 205 -23.89 3.00 -21.37
C GLY A 205 -22.65 2.81 -20.50
N VAL A 206 -21.75 1.95 -20.96
CA VAL A 206 -20.50 1.59 -20.27
C VAL A 206 -19.30 2.09 -21.07
N THR A 207 -18.36 2.73 -20.38
CA THR A 207 -17.09 3.21 -20.92
C THR A 207 -15.95 2.56 -20.14
N VAL A 208 -15.00 1.97 -20.86
CA VAL A 208 -13.81 1.32 -20.30
C VAL A 208 -12.56 1.97 -20.89
N PRO A 209 -11.39 1.87 -20.23
CA PRO A 209 -10.14 2.26 -20.85
C PRO A 209 -9.90 1.40 -22.08
N THR A 210 -9.75 2.04 -23.24
CA THR A 210 -9.30 1.40 -24.49
C THR A 210 -7.89 1.90 -24.77
N GLY A 211 -6.98 1.02 -25.21
CA GLY A 211 -5.65 1.43 -25.62
C GLY A 211 -5.67 2.09 -27.00
N ASP A 212 -4.51 2.16 -27.65
CA ASP A 212 -4.47 2.42 -29.09
C ASP A 212 -5.24 1.33 -29.85
N SER A 213 -5.57 1.60 -31.11
CA SER A 213 -6.38 0.74 -31.99
C SER A 213 -5.85 -0.70 -32.17
N ASN A 214 -4.68 -1.02 -31.63
CA ASN A 214 -4.05 -2.34 -31.67
C ASN A 214 -4.01 -3.05 -30.29
N HIS A 215 -4.35 -2.39 -29.17
CA HIS A 215 -4.20 -2.95 -27.82
C HIS A 215 -5.36 -2.59 -26.87
N ASP A 216 -6.47 -3.33 -26.95
CA ASP A 216 -7.62 -3.28 -26.02
C ASP A 216 -7.34 -3.96 -24.65
N CYS A 217 -6.13 -3.79 -24.09
CA CYS A 217 -5.63 -4.55 -22.92
C CYS A 217 -6.47 -4.42 -21.64
N TYR A 218 -7.27 -3.34 -21.50
CA TYR A 218 -8.09 -3.08 -20.31
C TYR A 218 -9.58 -3.33 -20.54
N LYS A 219 -9.97 -3.73 -21.75
CA LYS A 219 -11.38 -3.79 -22.16
C LYS A 219 -12.13 -4.98 -21.57
N ASP A 220 -11.49 -6.14 -21.50
CA ASP A 220 -12.17 -7.40 -21.15
C ASP A 220 -11.46 -8.21 -20.06
N THR A 221 -10.33 -7.71 -19.55
CA THR A 221 -9.53 -8.38 -18.53
C THR A 221 -9.08 -7.42 -17.44
N LEU A 222 -8.95 -7.93 -16.21
CA LEU A 222 -8.29 -7.21 -15.13
C LEU A 222 -6.79 -7.07 -15.43
N SER A 223 -6.24 -5.89 -15.20
CA SER A 223 -4.81 -5.63 -15.37
C SER A 223 -4.08 -5.67 -14.03
N PHE A 224 -2.87 -6.22 -13.97
CA PHE A 224 -2.05 -6.12 -12.75
C PHE A 224 -1.81 -4.65 -12.39
N ALA A 225 -1.82 -4.32 -11.10
CA ALA A 225 -1.55 -2.98 -10.59
C ALA A 225 -0.06 -2.62 -10.62
N SER A 226 0.61 -2.91 -11.75
CA SER A 226 1.95 -2.41 -12.04
C SER A 226 1.94 -0.88 -12.16
N LYS A 227 3.07 -0.22 -11.91
CA LYS A 227 3.18 1.24 -12.01
C LYS A 227 2.65 1.79 -13.34
N THR A 228 3.00 1.15 -14.45
CA THR A 228 2.54 1.54 -15.79
C THR A 228 1.03 1.41 -15.96
N ASN A 229 0.42 0.36 -15.44
CA ASN A 229 -1.03 0.16 -15.51
C ASN A 229 -1.76 1.13 -14.59
N ILE A 230 -1.25 1.37 -13.37
CA ILE A 230 -1.76 2.38 -12.44
C ILE A 230 -1.79 3.74 -13.14
N ASP A 231 -0.69 4.17 -13.77
CA ASP A 231 -0.60 5.48 -14.42
C ASP A 231 -1.66 5.64 -15.52
N LYS A 232 -1.84 4.61 -16.35
CA LYS A 232 -2.87 4.59 -17.40
C LYS A 232 -4.29 4.61 -16.85
N LEU A 233 -4.56 3.88 -15.77
CA LEU A 233 -5.87 3.87 -15.12
C LEU A 233 -6.17 5.20 -14.43
N GLN A 234 -5.17 5.83 -13.81
CA GLN A 234 -5.30 7.18 -13.25
C GLN A 234 -5.56 8.24 -14.32
N GLU A 235 -4.89 8.12 -15.48
CA GLU A 235 -5.13 8.96 -16.64
C GLU A 235 -6.57 8.79 -17.14
N PHE A 236 -7.04 7.54 -17.30
CA PHE A 236 -8.43 7.24 -17.65
C PHE A 236 -9.42 7.92 -16.71
N VAL A 237 -9.25 7.75 -15.40
CA VAL A 237 -10.12 8.36 -14.37
C VAL A 237 -10.10 9.89 -14.48
N SER A 238 -8.94 10.48 -14.70
CA SER A 238 -8.78 11.94 -14.67
C SER A 238 -9.33 12.59 -15.95
N LEU A 239 -8.92 12.07 -17.11
CA LEU A 239 -9.11 12.73 -18.40
C LEU A 239 -10.33 12.21 -19.18
N TYR A 240 -10.67 10.92 -19.07
CA TYR A 240 -11.63 10.28 -19.96
C TYR A 240 -12.99 10.01 -19.31
N ILE A 241 -13.07 9.90 -17.99
CA ILE A 241 -14.35 9.87 -17.28
C ILE A 241 -14.92 11.29 -17.24
N GLN A 242 -16.04 11.52 -17.92
CA GLN A 242 -16.71 12.83 -17.96
C GLN A 242 -18.20 12.65 -17.68
N GLU A 243 -18.81 13.61 -16.97
CA GLU A 243 -20.23 13.58 -16.67
C GLU A 243 -21.06 13.73 -17.94
N SER A 244 -22.05 12.86 -18.10
CA SER A 244 -23.01 12.97 -19.18
C SER A 244 -23.82 14.26 -19.06
N ASN A 245 -24.10 14.90 -20.21
CA ASN A 245 -24.99 16.06 -20.29
C ASN A 245 -26.46 15.68 -20.08
N THR A 246 -26.82 14.47 -20.47
CA THR A 246 -28.19 13.93 -20.46
C THR A 246 -28.08 12.42 -20.30
N GLY A 247 -28.44 11.88 -19.14
CA GLY A 247 -28.35 10.42 -18.95
C GLY A 247 -28.73 9.97 -17.55
N ASN A 248 -29.58 8.94 -17.51
CA ASN A 248 -29.91 8.18 -16.31
C ASN A 248 -28.84 7.13 -16.03
N THR A 249 -28.83 6.62 -14.80
CA THR A 249 -27.89 5.57 -14.37
C THR A 249 -28.43 4.18 -14.72
N ASN A 250 -27.62 3.36 -15.39
CA ASN A 250 -27.92 1.95 -15.64
C ASN A 250 -26.95 1.05 -14.85
N PHE A 251 -27.38 0.64 -13.66
CA PHE A 251 -26.59 -0.24 -12.79
C PHE A 251 -26.53 -1.69 -13.31
N GLU A 252 -27.54 -2.15 -14.04
CA GLU A 252 -27.58 -3.52 -14.54
C GLU A 252 -26.44 -3.78 -15.53
N ASN A 253 -26.31 -2.91 -16.55
CA ASN A 253 -25.29 -3.06 -17.58
C ASN A 253 -23.87 -3.01 -17.01
N VAL A 254 -23.62 -2.09 -16.06
CA VAL A 254 -22.28 -1.96 -15.47
C VAL A 254 -21.96 -3.13 -14.55
N LEU A 255 -22.94 -3.67 -13.80
CA LEU A 255 -22.73 -4.84 -12.96
C LEU A 255 -22.44 -6.08 -13.80
N VAL A 256 -23.16 -6.28 -14.91
CA VAL A 256 -22.86 -7.35 -15.87
C VAL A 256 -21.43 -7.22 -16.40
N LYS A 257 -20.99 -6.01 -16.78
CA LYS A 257 -19.60 -5.79 -17.21
C LYS A 257 -18.61 -6.08 -16.09
N ALA A 258 -18.89 -5.64 -14.85
CA ALA A 258 -18.03 -5.89 -13.70
C ALA A 258 -17.85 -7.39 -13.43
N PHE A 259 -18.95 -8.14 -13.44
CA PHE A 259 -18.90 -9.60 -13.28
C PHE A 259 -18.15 -10.27 -14.44
N SER A 260 -18.23 -9.74 -15.67
CA SER A 260 -17.44 -10.25 -16.78
C SER A 260 -15.93 -10.11 -16.54
N TYR A 261 -15.46 -9.00 -15.95
CA TYR A 261 -14.05 -8.84 -15.56
C TYR A 261 -13.63 -9.84 -14.47
N LEU A 262 -14.50 -10.08 -13.49
CA LEU A 262 -14.24 -11.00 -12.39
C LEU A 262 -14.34 -12.49 -12.79
N GLY A 263 -15.07 -12.79 -13.87
CA GLY A 263 -15.19 -14.11 -14.49
C GLY A 263 -14.14 -14.40 -15.55
N SER A 264 -13.65 -13.36 -16.25
CA SER A 264 -12.58 -13.43 -17.24
C SER A 264 -11.26 -13.77 -16.55
N THR A 265 -10.90 -15.04 -16.58
CA THR A 265 -9.68 -15.55 -15.95
C THR A 265 -8.71 -15.96 -17.05
N ASN A 266 -7.56 -15.28 -17.13
CA ASN A 266 -6.43 -15.80 -17.87
C ASN A 266 -6.00 -17.12 -17.20
N ASN A 267 -5.91 -18.22 -17.96
CA ASN A 267 -5.66 -19.60 -17.52
C ASN A 267 -4.38 -19.84 -16.67
N ASN A 268 -3.61 -18.81 -16.34
CA ASN A 268 -2.34 -18.88 -15.61
C ASN A 268 -2.39 -18.33 -14.17
N VAL A 269 -3.56 -17.94 -13.65
CA VAL A 269 -3.69 -17.42 -12.29
C VAL A 269 -4.65 -18.31 -11.50
N ASP A 270 -4.17 -18.92 -10.41
CA ASP A 270 -5.01 -19.71 -9.51
C ASP A 270 -6.03 -18.79 -8.81
N VAL A 271 -7.28 -18.93 -9.23
CA VAL A 271 -8.42 -18.10 -8.82
C VAL A 271 -8.88 -18.43 -7.41
N SER A 272 -8.51 -19.59 -6.86
CA SER A 272 -8.98 -20.08 -5.56
C SER A 272 -8.37 -19.34 -4.35
N THR A 273 -7.28 -18.59 -4.57
CA THR A 273 -6.51 -17.93 -3.51
C THR A 273 -6.75 -16.42 -3.42
N ARG A 274 -7.51 -15.83 -4.36
CA ARG A 274 -7.67 -14.36 -4.50
C ARG A 274 -9.02 -13.85 -3.96
N GLY A 275 -9.01 -12.67 -3.34
CA GLY A 275 -10.23 -11.98 -2.93
C GLY A 275 -10.85 -11.19 -4.09
N LYS A 276 -12.15 -11.34 -4.34
CA LYS A 276 -12.87 -10.60 -5.40
C LYS A 276 -13.71 -9.49 -4.79
N TYR A 277 -13.50 -8.25 -5.23
CA TYR A 277 -14.18 -7.07 -4.70
C TYR A 277 -14.66 -6.17 -5.85
N TYR A 278 -15.82 -5.55 -5.67
CA TYR A 278 -16.27 -4.44 -6.52
C TYR A 278 -16.70 -3.28 -5.62
N SER A 279 -16.36 -2.07 -6.05
CA SER A 279 -16.78 -0.84 -5.37
C SER A 279 -17.53 0.06 -6.34
N ILE A 280 -18.72 0.49 -5.92
CA ILE A 280 -19.54 1.45 -6.66
C ILE A 280 -19.36 2.79 -5.96
N LEU A 281 -19.07 3.84 -6.73
CA LEU A 281 -19.01 5.21 -6.23
C LEU A 281 -20.29 5.97 -6.66
N PRO A 282 -21.42 5.80 -5.94
CA PRO A 282 -22.73 6.28 -6.38
C PRO A 282 -22.95 7.77 -6.08
N THR A 283 -24.06 8.25 -6.65
CA THR A 283 -24.61 9.61 -6.53
C THR A 283 -25.04 10.04 -5.13
N GLN A 284 -25.13 9.12 -4.17
CA GLN A 284 -25.50 9.38 -2.79
C GLN A 284 -24.38 8.85 -1.88
N LEU A 285 -23.57 9.76 -1.33
CA LEU A 285 -22.76 9.47 -0.14
C LEU A 285 -23.69 9.42 1.08
N THR A 286 -24.63 8.48 1.08
CA THR A 286 -25.36 8.10 2.30
C THR A 286 -24.47 7.14 3.08
N LYS A 287 -24.08 7.59 4.28
CA LYS A 287 -23.35 6.86 5.32
C LYS A 287 -23.61 5.34 5.32
N ARG A 288 -22.54 4.58 5.59
CA ARG A 288 -22.39 3.10 5.66
C ARG A 288 -21.95 2.51 4.31
N VAL A 289 -20.82 1.84 4.16
CA VAL A 289 -20.22 0.79 5.01
C VAL A 289 -18.69 0.86 4.90
N LEU A 290 -18.03 1.06 6.05
CA LEU A 290 -16.88 0.27 6.49
C LEU A 290 -17.33 -0.43 7.78
#